data_AF-A0A3M2CCU7-F1
#
_entry.id   AF-A0A3M2CCU7-F1
#
_cell.length_a   1.000
_cell.length_b   1.000
_cell.length_c   1.000
_cell.angle_alpha   90.00
_cell.angle_beta   90.00
_cell.angle_gamma   90.00
#
_symmetry.space_group_name_H-M   'P 1'
#
loop_
_entity.id
_entity.type
_entity.pdbx_description
1 polymer ?
#
loop_
_entity_poly.entity_id
_entity_poly.type
_entity_poly.pdbx_seq_one_letter_code
_entity_poly.pdbx_strand_id
1 'polypeptide(L)'
;MPFTGKATYSAGASLPELAEDVSDIVGIISPFETPLLDHLGDPRRAARSTVHEWIEDALLPNTDAVNQTVFTPDATSATDITVDTGSRFRVGDQVKPGASDEIMFVTAVAGNVITVVRGYGGTTPGPLADNQPLLIVANAALEGADADAPRFSNRVRKQNFTQIFSATVEVSGSQRAADAVGVEDELDFQTQQRLRELLRDLEAAVINGVAPAADPQGSATTRRSMNGVLKLLTTNRFVPKTGPIPAGDGFAEDILNEAVLNAAIRVVWEQSSSAIDTIVAPGLQKRLINNFASDKRGFTPADTRFRDLISVYESDFGVARVILSRAVPDNTILLLDSSRIDVLPLAGRSFHFKPLASQGDRDAGQVIGEYTLELRNENAHAVITNLGV
;
A
#
# COMPACT_ATOMS: atom_id res chain seq x y z
N MET A 1 16.87 -8.74 4.29
CA MET A 1 17.52 -9.60 3.28
C MET A 1 17.14 -9.00 1.94
N PRO A 2 18.09 -8.81 1.01
CA PRO A 2 17.76 -8.31 -0.33
C PRO A 2 16.76 -9.25 -1.00
N PHE A 3 15.90 -8.71 -1.87
CA PHE A 3 14.95 -9.51 -2.63
C PHE A 3 15.68 -10.40 -3.63
N THR A 4 15.44 -11.70 -3.56
CA THR A 4 16.01 -12.74 -4.44
C THR A 4 14.99 -13.24 -5.47
N GLY A 5 13.71 -12.91 -5.30
CA GLY A 5 12.61 -13.42 -6.13
C GLY A 5 12.10 -14.81 -5.73
N LYS A 6 12.67 -15.42 -4.68
CA LYS A 6 12.20 -16.68 -4.10
C LYS A 6 11.44 -16.44 -2.80
N ALA A 7 10.57 -17.38 -2.43
CA ALA A 7 9.98 -17.39 -1.10
C ALA A 7 10.98 -17.98 -0.10
N THR A 8 10.98 -17.48 1.14
CA THR A 8 11.96 -17.89 2.17
C THR A 8 12.00 -19.41 2.41
N TYR A 9 10.86 -20.10 2.32
CA TYR A 9 10.78 -21.56 2.54
C TYR A 9 10.88 -22.41 1.27
N SER A 10 11.10 -21.82 0.09
CA SER A 10 11.47 -22.58 -1.12
C SER A 10 12.98 -22.75 -1.28
N ALA A 11 13.80 -22.11 -0.43
CA ALA A 11 15.26 -22.16 -0.47
C ALA A 11 15.84 -23.45 0.13
N GLY A 12 15.43 -24.62 -0.38
CA GLY A 12 16.01 -25.90 -0.02
C GLY A 12 17.15 -26.27 -0.97
N ALA A 13 18.39 -26.33 -0.48
CA ALA A 13 19.60 -26.67 -1.24
C ALA A 13 19.65 -28.12 -1.83
N SER A 14 18.53 -28.85 -1.84
CA SER A 14 18.48 -30.29 -2.17
C SER A 14 17.31 -30.71 -3.05
N LEU A 15 16.57 -29.78 -3.66
CA LEU A 15 15.60 -30.14 -4.69
C LEU A 15 16.32 -30.12 -6.05
N PRO A 16 16.22 -31.17 -6.88
CA PRO A 16 16.68 -31.10 -8.26
C PRO A 16 15.77 -30.13 -9.01
N GLU A 17 16.11 -28.85 -8.99
CA GLU A 17 15.44 -27.85 -9.81
C GLU A 17 15.72 -28.25 -11.28
N LEU A 18 14.65 -28.51 -12.03
CA LEU A 18 14.70 -28.95 -13.44
C LEU A 18 15.20 -27.82 -14.38
N ALA A 19 15.56 -26.67 -13.83
CA ALA A 19 15.97 -25.45 -14.50
C ALA A 19 17.07 -24.77 -13.67
N GLU A 20 17.98 -24.07 -14.33
CA GLU A 20 19.07 -23.35 -13.67
C GLU A 20 18.53 -22.14 -12.90
N ASP A 21 18.85 -22.11 -11.61
CA ASP A 21 18.44 -21.05 -10.69
C ASP A 21 19.33 -19.83 -10.86
N VAL A 22 18.72 -18.66 -11.02
CA VAL A 22 19.42 -17.37 -11.19
C VAL A 22 19.29 -16.47 -9.96
N SER A 23 18.74 -16.97 -8.84
CA SER A 23 18.41 -16.18 -7.64
C SER A 23 19.62 -15.53 -6.94
N ASP A 24 20.80 -16.19 -6.95
CA ASP A 24 22.03 -15.66 -6.34
C ASP A 24 22.52 -14.36 -7.00
N ILE A 25 22.20 -14.15 -8.28
CA ILE A 25 22.60 -12.98 -9.05
C ILE A 25 21.66 -11.79 -8.78
N VAL A 26 20.39 -12.07 -8.45
CA VAL A 26 19.36 -11.05 -8.18
C VAL A 26 19.74 -10.18 -6.97
N GLY A 27 20.25 -10.80 -5.89
CA GLY A 27 20.56 -10.10 -4.64
C GLY A 27 21.74 -9.12 -4.71
N ILE A 28 22.56 -9.17 -5.76
CA ILE A 28 23.72 -8.26 -5.95
C ILE A 28 23.33 -6.98 -6.70
N ILE A 29 22.26 -7.03 -7.50
CA ILE A 29 21.92 -5.98 -8.48
C ILE A 29 20.69 -5.14 -8.03
N SER A 30 19.86 -5.68 -7.12
CA SER A 30 18.59 -5.09 -6.66
C SER A 30 18.61 -3.65 -6.10
N PRO A 31 19.64 -3.16 -5.36
CA PRO A 31 19.42 -1.96 -4.53
C PRO A 31 19.26 -0.66 -5.32
N PHE A 32 19.84 -0.58 -6.52
CA PHE A 32 19.78 0.62 -7.36
C PHE A 32 18.70 0.56 -8.44
N GLU A 33 18.36 -0.63 -8.91
CA GLU A 33 17.40 -0.83 -10.00
C GLU A 33 15.99 -1.11 -9.49
N THR A 34 15.86 -1.82 -8.37
CA THR A 34 14.57 -2.20 -7.77
C THR A 34 14.54 -1.93 -6.25
N PRO A 35 14.66 -0.66 -5.83
CA PRO A 35 14.82 -0.28 -4.43
C PRO A 35 13.61 -0.58 -3.54
N LEU A 36 12.38 -0.60 -4.07
CA LEU A 36 11.19 -0.99 -3.32
C LEU A 36 11.17 -2.50 -3.09
N LEU A 37 11.47 -3.30 -4.12
CA LEU A 37 11.54 -4.76 -3.97
C LEU A 37 12.61 -5.14 -2.94
N ASP A 38 13.78 -4.51 -3.02
CA ASP A 38 14.88 -4.75 -2.07
C ASP A 38 14.49 -4.44 -0.61
N HIS A 39 13.72 -3.37 -0.40
CA HIS A 39 13.23 -3.00 0.93
C HIS A 39 12.14 -3.91 1.46
N LEU A 40 11.21 -4.37 0.62
CA LEU A 40 10.19 -5.35 1.00
C LEU A 40 10.82 -6.72 1.32
N GLY A 41 11.88 -7.07 0.60
CA GLY A 41 12.58 -8.35 0.77
C GLY A 41 11.76 -9.56 0.33
N ASP A 42 12.29 -10.75 0.61
CA ASP A 42 11.67 -11.99 0.16
C ASP A 42 10.38 -12.33 0.92
N PRO A 43 9.32 -12.75 0.19
CA PRO A 43 8.07 -13.12 0.80
C PRO A 43 8.24 -14.40 1.63
N ARG A 44 7.51 -14.46 2.75
CA ARG A 44 7.51 -15.67 3.60
C ARG A 44 6.86 -16.87 2.93
N ARG A 45 6.11 -16.71 1.84
CA ARG A 45 5.38 -17.80 1.17
C ARG A 45 5.32 -17.57 -0.33
N ALA A 46 5.02 -18.62 -1.07
CA ALA A 46 4.71 -18.54 -2.49
C ALA A 46 3.19 -18.57 -2.70
N ALA A 47 2.71 -17.96 -3.78
CA ALA A 47 1.34 -18.12 -4.25
C ALA A 47 1.15 -19.58 -4.73
N ARG A 48 -0.02 -20.17 -4.47
CA ARG A 48 -0.33 -21.58 -4.83
C ARG A 48 -1.27 -21.70 -6.03
N SER A 49 -1.80 -20.59 -6.50
CA SER A 49 -2.79 -20.51 -7.57
C SER A 49 -2.53 -19.24 -8.39
N THR A 50 -3.01 -19.22 -9.63
CA THR A 50 -2.97 -18.05 -10.51
C THR A 50 -3.88 -16.92 -10.04
N VAL A 51 -4.87 -17.26 -9.22
CA VAL A 51 -5.65 -16.32 -8.42
C VAL A 51 -5.15 -16.42 -6.99
N HIS A 52 -4.49 -15.36 -6.51
CA HIS A 52 -4.02 -15.28 -5.14
C HIS A 52 -5.06 -14.54 -4.30
N GLU A 53 -5.60 -15.23 -3.30
CA GLU A 53 -6.65 -14.71 -2.45
C GLU A 53 -6.17 -14.62 -1.00
N TRP A 54 -6.59 -13.57 -0.32
CA TRP A 54 -6.42 -13.42 1.12
C TRP A 54 -7.72 -12.95 1.76
N ILE A 55 -7.85 -13.21 3.05
CA ILE A 55 -9.03 -12.86 3.83
C ILE A 55 -8.67 -11.71 4.74
N GLU A 56 -9.53 -10.70 4.74
CA GLU A 56 -9.47 -9.56 5.65
C GLU A 56 -10.66 -9.62 6.59
N ASP A 57 -10.40 -9.26 7.85
CA ASP A 57 -11.41 -9.11 8.89
C ASP A 57 -11.21 -7.74 9.52
N ALA A 58 -12.31 -7.09 9.89
CA ALA A 58 -12.29 -5.78 10.50
C ALA A 58 -13.02 -5.86 11.84
N LEU A 59 -12.52 -5.12 12.82
CA LEU A 59 -13.27 -4.91 14.05
C LEU A 59 -14.54 -4.11 13.75
N LEU A 60 -15.52 -4.24 14.63
CA LEU A 60 -16.74 -3.42 14.56
C LEU A 60 -16.33 -1.94 14.65
N PRO A 61 -16.77 -1.10 13.70
CA PRO A 61 -16.46 0.33 13.75
C PRO A 61 -17.00 0.95 15.03
N ASN A 62 -16.16 1.74 15.69
CA ASN A 62 -16.52 2.53 16.87
C ASN A 62 -16.82 4.00 16.51
N THR A 63 -16.84 4.36 15.23
CA THR A 63 -17.18 5.70 14.76
C THR A 63 -18.22 5.63 13.66
N ASP A 64 -19.06 6.66 13.58
CA ASP A 64 -19.96 6.92 12.46
C ASP A 64 -20.06 8.44 12.23
N ALA A 65 -20.96 8.92 11.37
CA ALA A 65 -21.23 10.35 11.24
C ALA A 65 -22.74 10.63 11.25
N VAL A 66 -23.09 11.85 11.68
CA VAL A 66 -24.44 12.40 11.53
C VAL A 66 -24.73 12.59 10.04
N ASN A 67 -25.88 12.12 9.58
CA ASN A 67 -26.37 12.29 8.21
C ASN A 67 -27.71 13.01 8.23
N GLN A 68 -27.66 14.26 8.70
CA GLN A 68 -28.84 15.06 8.97
C GLN A 68 -28.51 16.54 8.85
N THR A 69 -29.22 17.21 7.94
CA THR A 69 -29.06 18.65 7.67
C THR A 69 -30.10 19.51 8.38
N VAL A 70 -31.23 18.91 8.81
CA VAL A 70 -32.33 19.59 9.49
C VAL A 70 -32.66 18.87 10.78
N PHE A 71 -32.61 19.59 11.89
CA PHE A 71 -32.85 19.05 13.22
C PHE A 71 -34.16 19.59 13.79
N THR A 72 -34.95 18.71 14.40
CA THR A 72 -36.21 19.06 15.06
C THR A 72 -36.10 18.72 16.55
N PRO A 73 -36.33 19.67 17.48
CA PRO A 73 -36.71 21.07 17.24
C PRO A 73 -35.54 21.97 16.79
N ASP A 74 -34.30 21.61 17.13
CA ASP A 74 -33.07 22.30 16.72
C ASP A 74 -31.84 21.37 16.87
N ALA A 75 -30.68 21.80 16.39
CA ALA A 75 -29.44 21.00 16.40
C ALA A 75 -28.89 20.69 17.81
N THR A 76 -29.31 21.43 18.84
CA THR A 76 -28.81 21.29 20.21
C THR A 76 -29.74 20.42 21.07
N SER A 77 -30.99 20.25 20.63
CA SER A 77 -32.04 19.59 21.42
C SER A 77 -32.68 18.39 20.71
N ALA A 78 -32.37 18.16 19.43
CA ALA A 78 -32.88 16.99 18.70
C ALA A 78 -32.44 15.69 19.38
N THR A 79 -33.42 14.81 19.62
CA THR A 79 -33.23 13.49 20.25
C THR A 79 -33.23 12.36 19.23
N ASP A 80 -33.85 12.54 18.08
CA ASP A 80 -33.76 11.60 16.96
C ASP A 80 -32.73 12.10 15.96
N ILE A 81 -31.62 11.36 15.86
CA ILE A 81 -30.48 11.70 15.01
C ILE A 81 -30.35 10.64 13.93
N THR A 82 -30.40 11.06 12.68
CA THR A 82 -30.08 10.18 11.55
C THR A 82 -28.57 10.09 11.40
N VAL A 83 -28.07 8.87 11.35
CA VAL A 83 -26.65 8.54 11.17
C VAL A 83 -26.45 7.78 9.88
N ASP A 84 -25.22 7.74 9.37
CA ASP A 84 -24.90 7.02 8.13
C ASP A 84 -25.20 5.52 8.23
N THR A 85 -24.83 4.89 9.35
CA THR A 85 -24.96 3.44 9.56
C THR A 85 -25.49 3.12 10.95
N GLY A 86 -26.82 3.09 11.12
CA GLY A 86 -27.44 2.87 12.44
C GLY A 86 -27.15 1.49 13.04
N SER A 87 -26.83 0.49 12.23
CA SER A 87 -26.42 -0.85 12.70
C SER A 87 -25.06 -0.86 13.44
N ARG A 88 -24.34 0.27 13.45
CA ARG A 88 -23.13 0.45 14.27
C ARG A 88 -23.45 0.65 15.74
N PHE A 89 -24.63 1.20 16.04
CA PHE A 89 -25.08 1.56 17.37
C PHE A 89 -25.99 0.48 17.97
N ARG A 90 -26.02 0.42 19.29
CA ARG A 90 -27.01 -0.35 20.06
C ARG A 90 -27.55 0.49 21.21
N VAL A 91 -28.69 0.07 21.73
CA VAL A 91 -29.25 0.63 22.96
C VAL A 91 -28.24 0.47 24.09
N GLY A 92 -28.06 1.52 24.88
CA GLY A 92 -27.06 1.57 25.95
C GLY A 92 -25.71 2.16 25.54
N ASP A 93 -25.48 2.43 24.24
CA ASP A 93 -24.24 3.07 23.81
C ASP A 93 -24.17 4.53 24.26
N GLN A 94 -23.01 4.91 24.78
CA GLN A 94 -22.61 6.30 24.99
C GLN A 94 -21.89 6.79 23.74
N VAL A 95 -22.38 7.90 23.17
CA VAL A 95 -21.92 8.45 21.90
C VAL A 95 -21.46 9.89 22.11
N LYS A 96 -20.27 10.22 21.60
CA LYS A 96 -19.67 11.55 21.69
C LYS A 96 -19.67 12.22 20.31
N PRO A 97 -20.27 13.42 20.15
CA PRO A 97 -20.28 14.12 18.87
C PRO A 97 -19.02 14.98 18.66
N GLY A 98 -18.11 14.48 17.84
CA GLY A 98 -16.87 15.15 17.43
C GLY A 98 -16.03 15.61 18.61
N ALA A 99 -15.57 16.87 18.55
CA ALA A 99 -14.77 17.49 19.61
C ALA A 99 -15.62 18.09 20.74
N SER A 100 -16.95 17.94 20.72
CA SER A 100 -17.82 18.42 21.81
C SER A 100 -17.57 17.63 23.09
N ASP A 101 -17.67 18.28 24.25
CA ASP A 101 -17.65 17.59 25.55
C ASP A 101 -18.98 16.88 25.88
N GLU A 102 -19.96 16.98 25.00
CA GLU A 102 -21.24 16.29 25.12
C GLU A 102 -21.08 14.77 25.07
N ILE A 103 -21.77 14.06 25.96
CA ILE A 103 -22.06 12.63 25.83
C ILE A 103 -23.56 12.47 25.64
N MET A 104 -23.93 11.69 24.62
CA MET A 104 -25.31 11.30 24.33
C MET A 104 -25.49 9.83 24.68
N PHE A 105 -26.67 9.45 25.18
CA PHE A 105 -26.97 8.07 25.53
C PHE A 105 -28.05 7.50 24.60
N VAL A 106 -27.77 6.41 23.91
CA VAL A 106 -28.68 5.79 22.93
C VAL A 106 -29.75 4.97 23.65
N THR A 107 -31.01 5.36 23.49
CA THR A 107 -32.17 4.68 24.08
C THR A 107 -32.93 3.80 23.09
N ALA A 108 -32.85 4.10 21.79
CA ALA A 108 -33.44 3.29 20.74
C ALA A 108 -32.64 3.40 19.44
N VAL A 109 -32.69 2.35 18.61
CA VAL A 109 -32.12 2.34 17.27
C VAL A 109 -33.17 1.80 16.32
N ALA A 110 -33.54 2.58 15.30
CA ALA A 110 -34.54 2.23 14.29
C ALA A 110 -33.97 2.49 12.90
N GLY A 111 -33.46 1.44 12.24
CA GLY A 111 -32.77 1.59 10.96
C GLY A 111 -31.53 2.46 11.12
N ASN A 112 -31.51 3.62 10.47
CA ASN A 112 -30.44 4.62 10.55
C ASN A 112 -30.75 5.79 11.51
N VAL A 113 -31.85 5.73 12.25
CA VAL A 113 -32.20 6.74 13.25
C VAL A 113 -31.86 6.21 14.64
N ILE A 114 -31.03 6.95 15.38
CA ILE A 114 -30.78 6.70 16.79
C ILE A 114 -31.57 7.70 17.62
N THR A 115 -32.31 7.21 18.61
CA THR A 115 -32.93 8.06 19.64
C THR A 115 -31.99 8.16 20.82
N VAL A 116 -31.65 9.38 21.23
CA VAL A 116 -30.67 9.65 22.26
C VAL A 116 -31.20 10.59 23.34
N VAL A 117 -30.66 10.44 24.54
CA VAL A 117 -30.72 11.45 25.60
C VAL A 117 -29.50 12.35 25.46
N ARG A 118 -29.74 13.65 25.26
CA ARG A 118 -28.71 14.70 25.16
C ARG A 118 -28.15 15.06 26.53
N GLY A 119 -26.91 15.54 26.59
CA GLY A 119 -26.28 16.01 27.83
C GLY A 119 -26.18 14.95 28.94
N TYR A 120 -26.03 13.68 28.56
CA TYR A 120 -25.94 12.57 29.50
C TYR A 120 -24.78 12.78 30.48
N GLY A 121 -25.00 12.40 31.74
CA GLY A 121 -24.01 12.59 32.81
C GLY A 121 -23.78 14.05 33.22
N GLY A 122 -24.68 14.97 32.85
CA GLY A 122 -24.53 16.41 33.15
C GLY A 122 -23.62 17.15 32.17
N THR A 123 -23.34 16.55 31.01
CA THR A 123 -22.60 17.22 29.92
C THR A 123 -23.48 18.27 29.24
N THR A 124 -22.85 19.28 28.63
CA THR A 124 -23.59 20.39 27.99
C THR A 124 -23.85 20.05 26.52
N PRO A 125 -25.12 20.04 26.05
CA PRO A 125 -25.43 19.78 24.65
C PRO A 125 -24.83 20.83 23.71
N GLY A 126 -24.20 20.36 22.63
CA GLY A 126 -23.68 21.19 21.55
C GLY A 126 -24.55 21.13 20.30
N PRO A 127 -24.48 22.12 19.39
CA PRO A 127 -25.16 22.01 18.11
C PRO A 127 -24.57 20.89 17.27
N LEU A 128 -25.41 19.98 16.79
CA LEU A 128 -25.03 18.97 15.83
C LEU A 128 -24.97 19.53 14.41
N ALA A 129 -24.07 19.00 13.59
CA ALA A 129 -23.95 19.34 12.17
C ALA A 129 -23.95 18.07 11.31
N ASP A 130 -24.36 18.22 10.05
CA ASP A 130 -24.23 17.17 9.05
C ASP A 130 -22.75 16.78 8.87
N ASN A 131 -22.50 15.50 8.66
CA ASN A 131 -21.17 14.87 8.60
C ASN A 131 -20.32 15.02 9.88
N GLN A 132 -20.89 15.44 11.01
CA GLN A 132 -20.17 15.48 12.27
C GLN A 132 -19.85 14.05 12.73
N PRO A 133 -18.58 13.72 13.04
CA PRO A 133 -18.23 12.38 13.49
C PRO A 133 -18.85 12.08 14.85
N LEU A 134 -19.35 10.86 15.02
CA LEU A 134 -19.90 10.31 16.24
C LEU A 134 -19.00 9.17 16.71
N LEU A 135 -18.40 9.31 17.89
CA LEU A 135 -17.59 8.27 18.51
C LEU A 135 -18.43 7.46 19.50
N ILE A 136 -18.51 6.15 19.31
CA ILE A 136 -19.08 5.21 20.28
C ILE A 136 -18.02 4.97 21.36
N VAL A 137 -18.25 5.53 22.54
CA VAL A 137 -17.31 5.47 23.68
C VAL A 137 -17.34 4.08 24.29
N ALA A 138 -18.52 3.63 24.70
CA ALA A 138 -18.75 2.33 25.31
C ALA A 138 -20.25 2.04 25.36
N ASN A 139 -20.60 0.78 25.60
CA ASN A 139 -21.95 0.40 25.98
C ASN A 139 -22.06 0.31 27.50
N ALA A 140 -23.10 0.92 28.07
CA ALA A 140 -23.45 0.77 29.47
C ALA A 140 -24.59 -0.23 29.61
N ALA A 141 -24.23 -1.49 29.90
CA ALA A 141 -25.19 -2.55 30.18
C ALA A 141 -25.88 -2.32 31.54
N LEU A 142 -27.14 -2.72 31.64
CA LEU A 142 -27.89 -2.68 32.90
C LEU A 142 -27.44 -3.82 33.83
N GLU A 143 -27.41 -3.54 35.13
CA GLU A 143 -27.09 -4.56 36.13
C GLU A 143 -28.17 -5.66 36.15
N GLY A 144 -27.75 -6.90 35.99
CA GLY A 144 -28.64 -8.07 36.00
C GLY A 144 -29.42 -8.29 34.70
N ALA A 145 -29.14 -7.56 33.62
CA ALA A 145 -29.75 -7.79 32.32
C ALA A 145 -29.18 -9.04 31.62
N ASP A 146 -30.01 -9.64 30.75
CA ASP A 146 -29.56 -10.69 29.84
C ASP A 146 -28.45 -10.18 28.91
N ALA A 147 -27.64 -11.11 28.39
CA ALA A 147 -26.56 -10.77 27.46
C ALA A 147 -27.10 -10.16 26.16
N ASP A 148 -26.44 -9.10 25.70
CA ASP A 148 -26.73 -8.46 24.41
C ASP A 148 -26.60 -9.44 23.24
N ALA A 149 -27.34 -9.17 22.18
CA ALA A 149 -27.22 -9.92 20.93
C ALA A 149 -25.77 -9.85 20.38
N PRO A 150 -25.18 -10.98 19.97
CA PRO A 150 -23.82 -11.00 19.45
C PRO A 150 -23.75 -10.24 18.12
N ARG A 151 -22.68 -9.46 17.95
CA ARG A 151 -22.34 -8.78 16.69
C ARG A 151 -21.27 -9.57 15.97
N PHE A 152 -21.45 -9.77 14.66
CA PHE A 152 -20.51 -10.48 13.81
C PHE A 152 -19.91 -9.52 12.79
N SER A 153 -18.58 -9.53 12.64
CA SER A 153 -17.93 -9.01 11.44
C SER A 153 -17.88 -10.13 10.39
N ASN A 154 -18.12 -9.76 9.14
CA ASN A 154 -17.97 -10.69 8.02
C ASN A 154 -16.57 -10.56 7.44
N ARG A 155 -15.90 -11.69 7.28
CA ARG A 155 -14.62 -11.78 6.60
C ARG A 155 -14.79 -11.51 5.11
N VAL A 156 -14.05 -10.55 4.59
CA VAL A 156 -14.09 -10.18 3.17
C VAL A 156 -12.91 -10.84 2.47
N ARG A 157 -13.18 -11.45 1.31
CA ARG A 157 -12.14 -12.02 0.46
C ARG A 157 -11.61 -10.95 -0.50
N LYS A 158 -10.29 -10.77 -0.51
CA LYS A 158 -9.55 -9.95 -1.47
C LYS A 158 -8.76 -10.87 -2.39
N GLN A 159 -8.47 -10.41 -3.60
CA GLN A 159 -7.77 -11.21 -4.59
C GLN A 159 -6.90 -10.36 -5.52
N ASN A 160 -5.84 -10.97 -6.03
CA ASN A 160 -5.04 -10.49 -7.15
C ASN A 160 -4.69 -11.65 -8.09
N PHE A 161 -4.23 -11.33 -9.29
CA PHE A 161 -3.83 -12.31 -10.29
C PHE A 161 -2.31 -12.38 -10.38
N THR A 162 -1.78 -13.55 -10.75
CA THR A 162 -0.36 -13.69 -11.07
C THR A 162 -0.07 -13.24 -12.50
N GLN A 163 1.06 -12.57 -12.71
CA GLN A 163 1.53 -12.14 -14.02
C GLN A 163 2.82 -12.87 -14.40
N ILE A 164 2.88 -13.33 -15.66
CA ILE A 164 4.08 -13.95 -16.22
C ILE A 164 4.98 -12.85 -16.79
N PHE A 165 6.23 -12.83 -16.33
CA PHE A 165 7.33 -12.01 -16.83
C PHE A 165 8.27 -12.92 -17.61
N SER A 166 8.59 -12.55 -18.85
CA SER A 166 9.46 -13.37 -19.67
C SER A 166 10.26 -12.56 -20.68
N ALA A 167 11.52 -12.94 -20.86
CA ALA A 167 12.40 -12.39 -21.88
C ALA A 167 13.19 -13.51 -22.55
N THR A 168 13.32 -13.43 -23.87
CA THR A 168 14.05 -14.43 -24.68
C THR A 168 15.49 -13.99 -24.89
N VAL A 169 16.40 -14.96 -24.84
CA VAL A 169 17.83 -14.82 -25.15
C VAL A 169 18.13 -15.73 -26.34
N GLU A 170 18.86 -15.22 -27.33
CA GLU A 170 19.34 -16.02 -28.45
C GLU A 170 20.79 -15.63 -28.80
N VAL A 171 21.63 -16.64 -29.00
CA VAL A 171 23.03 -16.46 -29.38
C VAL A 171 23.34 -17.38 -30.56
N SER A 172 23.95 -16.82 -31.61
CA SER A 172 24.34 -17.60 -32.79
C SER A 172 25.58 -18.47 -32.51
N GLY A 173 25.72 -19.60 -33.21
CA GLY A 173 26.87 -20.49 -33.06
C GLY A 173 28.21 -19.80 -33.34
N SER A 174 28.22 -18.90 -34.32
CA SER A 174 29.41 -18.07 -34.63
C SER A 174 29.77 -17.08 -33.52
N GLN A 175 28.77 -16.49 -32.85
CA GLN A 175 29.00 -15.56 -31.75
C GLN A 175 29.49 -16.27 -30.49
N ARG A 176 29.01 -17.49 -30.23
CA ARG A 176 29.54 -18.32 -29.14
C ARG A 176 30.96 -18.81 -29.42
N ALA A 177 31.28 -19.14 -30.67
CA ALA A 177 32.61 -19.59 -31.06
C ALA A 177 33.64 -18.44 -31.13
N ALA A 178 33.19 -17.19 -31.20
CA ALA A 178 34.05 -16.03 -31.20
C ALA A 178 34.47 -15.67 -29.76
N ASP A 179 35.76 -15.44 -29.54
CA ASP A 179 36.25 -14.92 -28.26
C ASP A 179 35.73 -13.49 -28.05
N ALA A 180 34.69 -13.36 -27.22
CA ALA A 180 34.22 -12.06 -26.76
C ALA A 180 35.22 -11.47 -25.76
N VAL A 181 35.80 -10.31 -26.07
CA VAL A 181 36.72 -9.64 -25.15
C VAL A 181 35.96 -9.20 -23.89
N GLY A 182 36.26 -9.83 -22.76
CA GLY A 182 35.73 -9.45 -21.45
C GLY A 182 34.43 -10.16 -21.03
N VAL A 183 33.96 -11.15 -21.79
CA VAL A 183 32.79 -11.98 -21.45
C VAL A 183 33.17 -13.45 -21.61
N GLU A 184 32.97 -14.26 -20.57
CA GLU A 184 33.30 -15.70 -20.59
C GLU A 184 32.27 -16.51 -21.39
N ASP A 185 30.97 -16.25 -21.18
CA ASP A 185 29.88 -16.77 -22.02
C ASP A 185 28.85 -15.67 -22.33
N GLU A 186 28.64 -15.42 -23.62
CA GLU A 186 27.68 -14.43 -24.13
C GLU A 186 26.24 -14.79 -23.77
N LEU A 187 25.90 -16.08 -23.69
CA LEU A 187 24.56 -16.54 -23.33
C LEU A 187 24.24 -16.22 -21.87
N ASP A 188 25.19 -16.43 -20.97
CA ASP A 188 25.03 -16.11 -19.55
C ASP A 188 24.97 -14.61 -19.33
N PHE A 189 25.81 -13.85 -20.03
CA PHE A 189 25.78 -12.39 -19.98
C PHE A 189 24.42 -11.84 -20.42
N GLN A 190 23.89 -12.30 -21.56
CA GLN A 190 22.56 -11.87 -22.03
C GLN A 190 21.46 -12.31 -21.07
N THR A 191 21.55 -13.52 -20.50
CA THR A 191 20.61 -14.02 -19.47
C THR A 191 20.57 -13.10 -18.26
N GLN A 192 21.73 -12.66 -17.77
CA GLN A 192 21.82 -11.72 -16.66
C GLN A 192 21.22 -10.35 -17.01
N GLN A 193 21.49 -9.81 -18.20
CA GLN A 193 20.89 -8.54 -18.63
C GLN A 193 19.36 -8.63 -18.73
N ARG A 194 18.83 -9.72 -19.29
CA ARG A 194 17.37 -9.95 -19.36
C ARG A 194 16.75 -10.10 -17.99
N LEU A 195 17.41 -10.78 -17.05
CA LEU A 195 16.93 -10.88 -15.67
C LEU A 195 16.80 -9.50 -15.01
N ARG A 196 17.78 -8.61 -15.21
CA ARG A 196 17.74 -7.23 -14.68
C ARG A 196 16.57 -6.42 -15.25
N GLU A 197 16.35 -6.53 -16.55
CA GLU A 197 15.20 -5.91 -17.20
C GLU A 197 13.87 -6.42 -16.61
N LEU A 198 13.75 -7.74 -16.41
CA LEU A 198 12.55 -8.35 -15.85
C LEU A 198 12.31 -7.96 -14.39
N LEU A 199 13.34 -7.78 -13.59
CA LEU A 199 13.22 -7.29 -12.21
C LEU A 199 12.73 -5.84 -12.17
N ARG A 200 13.29 -4.98 -13.03
CA ARG A 200 12.82 -3.60 -13.19
C ARG A 200 11.36 -3.55 -13.63
N ASP A 201 10.98 -4.42 -14.57
CA ASP A 201 9.60 -4.53 -15.04
C ASP A 201 8.67 -5.07 -13.94
N LEU A 202 9.16 -5.98 -13.08
CA LEU A 202 8.43 -6.46 -11.92
C LEU A 202 8.17 -5.33 -10.92
N GLU A 203 9.16 -4.51 -10.57
CA GLU A 203 8.94 -3.36 -9.69
C GLU A 203 7.95 -2.35 -10.31
N ALA A 204 8.10 -2.05 -11.60
CA ALA A 204 7.19 -1.18 -12.32
C ALA A 204 5.74 -1.71 -12.31
N ALA A 205 5.56 -3.02 -12.43
CA ALA A 205 4.27 -3.68 -12.34
C ALA A 205 3.73 -3.74 -10.90
N VAL A 206 4.59 -3.89 -9.87
CA VAL A 206 4.18 -3.80 -8.46
C VAL A 206 3.61 -2.42 -8.15
N ILE A 207 4.18 -1.35 -8.70
CA ILE A 207 3.71 0.01 -8.44
C ILE A 207 2.50 0.39 -9.32
N ASN A 208 2.63 0.21 -10.64
CA ASN A 208 1.68 0.74 -11.63
C ASN A 208 0.81 -0.33 -12.30
N GLY A 209 0.95 -1.61 -11.94
CA GLY A 209 0.23 -2.71 -12.59
C GLY A 209 -1.28 -2.52 -12.57
N VAL A 210 -1.94 -2.96 -13.64
CA VAL A 210 -3.40 -2.94 -13.77
C VAL A 210 -3.85 -4.25 -14.38
N ALA A 211 -4.76 -4.95 -13.70
CA ALA A 211 -5.43 -6.13 -14.24
C ALA A 211 -6.53 -5.72 -15.25
N PRO A 212 -6.79 -6.53 -16.30
CA PRO A 212 -7.87 -6.25 -17.23
C PRO A 212 -9.23 -6.28 -16.52
N ALA A 213 -10.13 -5.36 -16.89
CA ALA A 213 -11.48 -5.34 -16.32
C ALA A 213 -12.35 -6.51 -16.79
N ALA A 214 -12.12 -6.99 -18.01
CA ALA A 214 -12.78 -8.15 -18.61
C ALA A 214 -11.78 -9.31 -18.74
N ASP A 215 -12.22 -10.53 -18.43
CA ASP A 215 -11.43 -11.76 -18.48
C ASP A 215 -10.07 -11.68 -17.75
N PRO A 216 -10.04 -11.28 -16.46
CA PRO A 216 -8.79 -11.07 -15.73
C PRO A 216 -7.99 -12.35 -15.51
N GLN A 217 -8.60 -13.52 -15.68
CA GLN A 217 -7.92 -14.83 -15.64
C GLN A 217 -7.01 -15.06 -16.86
N GLY A 218 -7.14 -14.24 -17.90
CA GLY A 218 -6.46 -14.37 -19.19
C GLY A 218 -7.24 -15.25 -20.16
N SER A 219 -7.04 -14.98 -21.46
CA SER A 219 -7.61 -15.78 -22.57
C SER A 219 -6.56 -15.88 -23.70
N ALA A 220 -6.93 -16.49 -24.82
CA ALA A 220 -6.06 -16.50 -26.01
C ALA A 220 -5.77 -15.09 -26.56
N THR A 221 -6.62 -14.10 -26.25
CA THR A 221 -6.52 -12.71 -26.72
C THR A 221 -6.26 -11.72 -25.58
N THR A 222 -6.62 -12.05 -24.35
CA THR A 222 -6.46 -11.21 -23.16
C THR A 222 -5.29 -11.68 -22.32
N ARG A 223 -4.30 -10.81 -22.09
CA ARG A 223 -3.16 -11.12 -21.22
C ARG A 223 -3.57 -10.97 -19.75
N ARG A 224 -3.17 -11.92 -18.92
CA ARG A 224 -3.30 -11.80 -17.46
C ARG A 224 -2.21 -10.88 -16.91
N SER A 225 -2.60 -9.82 -16.23
CA SER A 225 -1.71 -8.90 -15.51
C SER A 225 -2.19 -8.71 -14.07
N MET A 226 -1.25 -8.36 -13.19
CA MET A 226 -1.54 -8.13 -11.78
C MET A 226 -1.92 -6.67 -11.53
N ASN A 227 -2.74 -6.42 -10.50
CA ASN A 227 -2.93 -5.07 -9.97
C ASN A 227 -1.73 -4.68 -9.12
N GLY A 228 -1.20 -3.48 -9.34
CA GLY A 228 -0.18 -2.85 -8.53
C GLY A 228 -0.76 -2.02 -7.39
N VAL A 229 0.11 -1.50 -6.53
CA VAL A 229 -0.21 -0.72 -5.33
C VAL A 229 -1.12 0.47 -5.68
N LEU A 230 -0.79 1.25 -6.71
CA LEU A 230 -1.57 2.42 -7.08
C LEU A 230 -3.01 2.11 -7.47
N LYS A 231 -3.26 0.93 -8.06
CA LYS A 231 -4.60 0.50 -8.47
C LYS A 231 -5.38 -0.12 -7.31
N LEU A 232 -4.70 -0.80 -6.38
CA LEU A 232 -5.31 -1.38 -5.19
C LEU A 232 -5.68 -0.33 -4.15
N LEU A 233 -4.98 0.81 -4.10
CA LEU A 233 -5.31 1.94 -3.23
C LEU A 233 -6.46 2.78 -3.80
N THR A 234 -7.62 2.71 -3.17
CA THR A 234 -8.86 3.39 -3.52
C THR A 234 -9.38 4.30 -2.40
N THR A 235 -9.32 3.87 -1.13
CA THR A 235 -9.84 4.63 0.02
C THR A 235 -8.93 5.81 0.35
N ASN A 236 -7.63 5.56 0.52
CA ASN A 236 -6.66 6.57 0.97
C ASN A 236 -5.91 7.18 -0.21
N ARG A 237 -6.66 7.89 -1.04
CA ARG A 237 -6.12 8.66 -2.17
C ARG A 237 -6.24 10.15 -1.87
N PHE A 238 -5.13 10.75 -1.50
CA PHE A 238 -5.04 12.13 -1.08
C PHE A 238 -4.60 13.03 -2.22
N VAL A 239 -5.13 14.24 -2.21
CA VAL A 239 -4.78 15.34 -3.13
C VAL A 239 -4.60 16.58 -2.26
N PRO A 240 -3.56 17.41 -2.50
CA PRO A 240 -3.42 18.69 -1.80
C PRO A 240 -4.71 19.52 -1.84
N LYS A 241 -4.96 20.32 -0.79
CA LYS A 241 -6.12 21.22 -0.69
C LYS A 241 -7.50 20.51 -0.69
N THR A 242 -7.53 19.19 -0.50
CA THR A 242 -8.78 18.42 -0.58
C THR A 242 -9.02 17.62 0.70
N GLY A 243 -10.24 17.68 1.23
CA GLY A 243 -10.65 16.93 2.41
C GLY A 243 -9.79 17.24 3.63
N PRO A 244 -9.20 16.24 4.31
CA PRO A 244 -8.38 16.45 5.51
C PRO A 244 -6.95 16.95 5.22
N ILE A 245 -6.60 17.14 3.94
CA ILE A 245 -5.23 17.47 3.51
C ILE A 245 -5.10 18.98 3.27
N PRO A 246 -4.13 19.66 3.91
CA PRO A 246 -3.92 21.09 3.75
C PRO A 246 -3.42 21.45 2.34
N ALA A 247 -3.35 22.75 2.06
CA ALA A 247 -2.72 23.28 0.86
C ALA A 247 -1.20 22.96 0.84
N GLY A 248 -0.69 22.61 -0.33
CA GLY A 248 0.74 22.55 -0.60
C GLY A 248 1.34 23.94 -0.82
N ASP A 249 2.60 23.98 -1.21
CA ASP A 249 3.29 25.22 -1.58
C ASP A 249 3.00 25.61 -3.04
N GLY A 250 3.51 26.77 -3.47
CA GLY A 250 3.37 27.27 -4.84
C GLY A 250 2.04 27.94 -5.14
N PHE A 251 1.90 28.51 -6.35
CA PHE A 251 0.70 29.25 -6.75
C PHE A 251 -0.54 28.35 -6.90
N ALA A 252 -0.34 27.11 -7.36
CA ALA A 252 -1.40 26.12 -7.49
C ALA A 252 -1.66 25.35 -6.18
N GLU A 253 -0.88 25.60 -5.11
CA GLU A 253 -1.02 24.97 -3.80
C GLU A 253 -0.94 23.43 -3.84
N ASP A 254 -0.18 22.90 -4.80
CA ASP A 254 -0.03 21.48 -5.11
C ASP A 254 1.40 20.96 -4.90
N ILE A 255 2.36 21.82 -4.57
CA ILE A 255 3.74 21.42 -4.30
C ILE A 255 3.81 20.75 -2.92
N LEU A 256 4.49 19.60 -2.85
CA LEU A 256 4.66 18.87 -1.60
C LEU A 256 5.39 19.71 -0.53
N ASN A 257 4.76 19.85 0.64
CA ASN A 257 5.36 20.39 1.85
C ASN A 257 5.17 19.44 3.04
N GLU A 258 5.81 19.77 4.17
CA GLU A 258 5.77 18.95 5.39
C GLU A 258 4.34 18.80 5.95
N ALA A 259 3.53 19.86 5.85
CA ALA A 259 2.15 19.85 6.35
C ALA A 259 1.26 18.86 5.58
N VAL A 260 1.38 18.81 4.25
CA VAL A 260 0.68 17.84 3.40
C VAL A 260 1.09 16.41 3.75
N LEU A 261 2.39 16.16 3.90
CA LEU A 261 2.91 14.83 4.24
C LEU A 261 2.43 14.37 5.62
N ASN A 262 2.59 15.20 6.66
CA ASN A 262 2.17 14.87 8.02
C ASN A 262 0.65 14.70 8.15
N ALA A 263 -0.13 15.51 7.44
CA ALA A 263 -1.59 15.36 7.44
C ALA A 263 -2.01 14.02 6.82
N ALA A 264 -1.38 13.59 5.73
CA ALA A 264 -1.66 12.29 5.12
C ALA A 264 -1.32 11.12 6.05
N ILE A 265 -0.16 11.17 6.73
CA ILE A 265 0.25 10.15 7.70
C ILE A 265 -0.72 10.11 8.89
N ARG A 266 -1.14 11.28 9.40
CA ARG A 266 -2.13 11.39 10.48
C ARG A 266 -3.45 10.69 10.13
N VAL A 267 -4.00 10.96 8.95
CA VAL A 267 -5.29 10.39 8.53
C VAL A 267 -5.21 8.87 8.47
N VAL A 268 -4.11 8.31 7.96
CA VAL A 268 -3.89 6.85 7.95
C VAL A 268 -3.79 6.29 9.36
N TRP A 269 -3.08 6.98 10.24
CA TRP A 269 -2.93 6.59 11.64
C TRP A 269 -4.29 6.55 12.37
N GLU A 270 -5.12 7.58 12.17
CA GLU A 270 -6.48 7.68 12.75
C GLU A 270 -7.41 6.55 12.24
N GLN A 271 -7.27 6.14 10.97
CA GLN A 271 -8.15 5.14 10.36
C GLN A 271 -7.73 3.69 10.58
N SER A 272 -6.42 3.41 10.65
CA SER A 272 -5.90 2.04 10.51
C SER A 272 -5.05 1.57 11.68
N SER A 273 -4.79 2.42 12.68
CA SER A 273 -3.86 2.13 13.78
C SER A 273 -2.54 1.51 13.28
N SER A 274 -2.11 1.91 12.07
CA SER A 274 -0.91 1.43 11.40
C SER A 274 0.10 2.56 11.35
N ALA A 275 1.37 2.21 11.53
CA ALA A 275 2.47 3.14 11.33
C ALA A 275 2.97 2.99 9.89
N ILE A 276 2.92 4.07 9.12
CA ILE A 276 3.60 4.13 7.82
C ILE A 276 5.10 4.08 8.11
N ASP A 277 5.76 3.06 7.59
CA ASP A 277 7.20 2.83 7.78
C ASP A 277 8.02 3.09 6.51
N THR A 278 7.35 3.29 5.38
CA THR A 278 7.98 3.38 4.07
C THR A 278 7.33 4.47 3.23
N ILE A 279 8.13 5.44 2.78
CA ILE A 279 7.73 6.47 1.82
C ILE A 279 8.46 6.19 0.51
N VAL A 280 7.72 5.93 -0.58
CA VAL A 280 8.31 5.72 -1.91
C VAL A 280 8.02 6.95 -2.75
N ALA A 281 9.09 7.63 -3.19
CA ALA A 281 8.99 8.88 -3.93
C ALA A 281 9.77 8.82 -5.25
N PRO A 282 9.30 9.49 -6.30
CA PRO A 282 10.07 9.76 -7.51
C PRO A 282 11.15 10.83 -7.24
N GLY A 283 12.05 11.04 -8.20
CA GLY A 283 13.19 11.96 -8.04
C GLY A 283 12.81 13.40 -7.70
N LEU A 284 11.75 13.93 -8.32
CA LEU A 284 11.28 15.30 -8.08
C LEU A 284 10.74 15.49 -6.67
N GLN A 285 9.81 14.63 -6.26
CA GLN A 285 9.23 14.69 -4.91
C GLN A 285 10.28 14.38 -3.84
N LYS A 286 11.23 13.48 -4.12
CA LYS A 286 12.34 13.20 -3.21
C LYS A 286 13.21 14.43 -2.95
N ARG A 287 13.43 15.26 -3.96
CA ARG A 287 14.15 16.54 -3.82
C ARG A 287 13.37 17.53 -2.95
N LEU A 288 12.05 17.62 -3.13
CA LEU A 288 11.20 18.45 -2.27
C LEU A 288 11.23 17.99 -0.80
N ILE A 289 11.19 16.67 -0.56
CA ILE A 289 11.33 16.11 0.79
C ILE A 289 12.67 16.56 1.41
N ASN A 290 13.79 16.44 0.68
CA ASN A 290 15.10 16.87 1.21
C ASN A 290 15.13 18.36 1.59
N ASN A 291 14.34 19.20 0.92
CA ASN A 291 14.25 20.62 1.22
C ASN A 291 13.47 20.94 2.50
N PHE A 292 12.69 20.02 3.08
CA PHE A 292 11.92 20.29 4.31
C PHE A 292 12.80 20.77 5.48
N ALA A 293 14.06 20.32 5.51
CA ALA A 293 15.02 20.69 6.55
C ALA A 293 16.16 21.60 6.04
N SER A 294 16.04 22.24 4.88
CA SER A 294 17.10 23.14 4.37
C SER A 294 17.36 24.32 5.30
N ASP A 295 16.31 24.91 5.85
CA ASP A 295 16.40 26.16 6.62
C ASP A 295 16.87 25.96 8.07
N LYS A 296 16.86 24.71 8.54
CA LYS A 296 17.19 24.34 9.93
C LYS A 296 18.58 23.72 10.08
N ARG A 297 19.42 23.72 9.03
CA ARG A 297 20.75 23.11 9.06
C ARG A 297 21.85 24.10 9.44
N GLY A 298 22.63 23.73 10.45
CA GLY A 298 23.91 24.37 10.76
C GLY A 298 25.06 23.64 10.07
N PHE A 299 26.00 24.39 9.49
CA PHE A 299 27.27 23.87 8.97
C PHE A 299 28.39 24.26 9.93
N THR A 300 29.34 23.35 10.15
CA THR A 300 30.56 23.68 10.89
C THR A 300 31.64 24.18 9.94
N PRO A 301 32.55 25.07 10.36
CA PRO A 301 33.59 25.62 9.48
C PRO A 301 34.58 24.59 8.89
N ALA A 302 34.56 23.35 9.36
CA ALA A 302 35.42 22.26 8.88
C ALA A 302 34.75 21.35 7.84
N ASP A 303 33.46 21.56 7.55
CA ASP A 303 32.71 20.71 6.61
C ASP A 303 33.10 21.02 5.16
N THR A 304 33.82 20.09 4.51
CA THR A 304 34.24 20.19 3.09
C THR A 304 33.26 19.51 2.12
N ARG A 305 32.18 18.91 2.62
CA ARG A 305 31.19 18.16 1.84
C ARG A 305 29.77 18.62 2.19
N PHE A 306 29.05 19.15 1.21
CA PHE A 306 27.62 19.43 1.34
C PHE A 306 26.82 18.13 1.21
N ARG A 307 25.92 17.86 2.15
CA ARG A 307 25.01 16.69 2.12
C ARG A 307 23.58 17.17 2.36
N ASP A 308 22.74 16.93 1.37
CA ASP A 308 21.32 17.24 1.44
C ASP A 308 20.46 16.02 1.13
N LEU A 309 20.24 15.21 2.16
CA LEU A 309 19.53 13.94 2.04
C LEU A 309 18.80 13.60 3.34
N ILE A 310 17.50 13.39 3.24
CA ILE A 310 16.67 12.84 4.32
C ILE A 310 16.39 11.37 3.99
N SER A 311 17.06 10.42 4.63
CA SER A 311 16.81 8.98 4.40
C SER A 311 15.68 8.42 5.28
N VAL A 312 15.47 9.02 6.45
CA VAL A 312 14.45 8.65 7.42
C VAL A 312 13.70 9.92 7.80
N TYR A 313 12.39 9.85 7.72
CA TYR A 313 11.46 10.89 8.10
C TYR A 313 10.73 10.45 9.36
N GLU A 314 10.95 11.16 10.46
CA GLU A 314 10.27 10.92 11.72
C GLU A 314 9.17 11.97 11.90
N SER A 315 7.94 11.49 12.00
CA SER A 315 6.74 12.29 12.24
C SER A 315 6.16 11.96 13.62
N ASP A 316 5.23 12.77 14.10
CA ASP A 316 4.51 12.52 15.36
C ASP A 316 3.73 11.18 15.38
N PHE A 317 3.50 10.59 14.20
CA PHE A 317 2.68 9.39 14.01
C PHE A 317 3.50 8.14 13.62
N GLY A 318 4.82 8.27 13.47
CA GLY A 318 5.70 7.17 13.12
C GLY A 318 6.96 7.58 12.38
N VAL A 319 7.87 6.60 12.25
CA VAL A 319 9.15 6.73 11.56
C VAL A 319 9.07 6.02 10.23
N ALA A 320 9.31 6.75 9.14
CA ALA A 320 9.25 6.20 7.79
C ALA A 320 10.60 6.34 7.06
N ARG A 321 11.04 5.27 6.41
CA ARG A 321 12.19 5.28 5.51
C ARG A 321 11.79 5.84 4.15
N VAL A 322 12.53 6.81 3.64
CA VAL A 322 12.26 7.40 2.32
C VAL A 322 13.11 6.71 1.25
N ILE A 323 12.43 6.03 0.34
CA ILE A 323 12.99 5.26 -0.76
C ILE A 323 12.74 6.01 -2.07
N LEU A 324 13.79 6.11 -2.89
CA LEU A 324 13.71 6.67 -4.23
C LEU A 324 13.41 5.54 -5.21
N SER A 325 12.28 5.58 -5.91
CA SER A 325 12.01 4.65 -7.02
C SER A 325 11.60 5.42 -8.27
N ARG A 326 12.12 5.00 -9.43
CA ARG A 326 11.82 5.59 -10.73
C ARG A 326 10.49 5.13 -11.31
N ALA A 327 9.95 4.03 -10.78
CA ALA A 327 8.68 3.48 -11.23
C ALA A 327 7.48 4.29 -10.69
N VAL A 328 7.64 5.10 -9.65
CA VAL A 328 6.55 5.97 -9.17
C VAL A 328 6.37 7.15 -10.13
N PRO A 329 5.13 7.53 -10.52
CA PRO A 329 4.87 8.72 -11.31
C PRO A 329 5.34 10.00 -10.60
N ASP A 330 5.84 10.98 -11.36
CA ASP A 330 6.47 12.22 -10.83
C ASP A 330 5.54 13.07 -9.95
N ASN A 331 4.24 12.99 -10.15
CA ASN A 331 3.21 13.74 -9.41
C ASN A 331 2.63 12.96 -8.21
N THR A 332 3.30 11.88 -7.79
CA THR A 332 2.75 10.91 -6.84
C THR A 332 3.77 10.50 -5.78
N ILE A 333 3.32 10.25 -4.56
CA ILE A 333 4.10 9.65 -3.47
C ILE A 333 3.28 8.52 -2.84
N LEU A 334 3.94 7.40 -2.54
CA LEU A 334 3.34 6.27 -1.83
C LEU A 334 3.75 6.31 -0.36
N LEU A 335 2.77 6.09 0.52
CA LEU A 335 2.93 5.91 1.95
C LEU A 335 2.49 4.50 2.30
N LEU A 336 3.45 3.64 2.65
CA LEU A 336 3.25 2.21 2.76
C LEU A 336 3.65 1.70 4.14
N ASP A 337 2.96 0.65 4.58
CA ASP A 337 3.33 -0.21 5.70
C ASP A 337 3.94 -1.51 5.15
N SER A 338 5.27 -1.61 5.16
CA SER A 338 5.99 -2.74 4.56
C SER A 338 5.60 -4.09 5.15
N SER A 339 5.12 -4.14 6.40
CA SER A 339 4.71 -5.39 7.06
C SER A 339 3.46 -6.04 6.45
N ARG A 340 2.72 -5.29 5.63
CA ARG A 340 1.43 -5.68 5.03
C ARG A 340 1.51 -5.81 3.50
N ILE A 341 2.70 -5.74 2.93
CA ILE A 341 2.95 -5.86 1.49
C ILE A 341 3.87 -7.05 1.26
N ASP A 342 3.41 -8.02 0.46
CA ASP A 342 4.21 -9.17 0.04
C ASP A 342 4.20 -9.26 -1.49
N VAL A 343 5.38 -9.40 -2.13
CA VAL A 343 5.50 -9.71 -3.57
C VAL A 343 5.82 -11.20 -3.69
N LEU A 344 4.87 -12.00 -4.16
CA LEU A 344 4.96 -13.47 -4.09
C LEU A 344 5.24 -14.08 -5.47
N PRO A 345 6.22 -14.98 -5.61
CA PRO A 345 6.31 -15.85 -6.77
C PRO A 345 5.20 -16.92 -6.71
N LEU A 346 4.74 -17.37 -7.88
CA LEU A 346 3.95 -18.60 -7.99
C LEU A 346 4.85 -19.80 -7.67
N ALA A 347 4.33 -20.76 -6.91
CA ALA A 347 5.08 -21.93 -6.45
C ALA A 347 5.72 -22.67 -7.65
N GLY A 348 7.04 -22.85 -7.60
CA GLY A 348 7.82 -23.49 -8.67
C GLY A 348 8.01 -22.66 -9.93
N ARG A 349 7.64 -21.37 -9.92
CA ARG A 349 7.76 -20.44 -11.05
C ARG A 349 8.38 -19.10 -10.66
N SER A 350 9.33 -19.10 -9.72
CA SER A 350 10.26 -17.98 -9.54
C SER A 350 11.09 -17.76 -10.81
N PHE A 351 11.84 -16.67 -10.89
CA PHE A 351 12.72 -16.44 -12.05
C PHE A 351 13.70 -17.62 -12.21
N HIS A 352 13.67 -18.23 -13.39
CA HIS A 352 14.57 -19.31 -13.78
C HIS A 352 14.85 -19.21 -15.29
N PHE A 353 16.00 -19.73 -15.69
CA PHE A 353 16.33 -19.87 -17.11
C PHE A 353 15.77 -21.18 -17.64
N LYS A 354 15.03 -21.11 -18.74
CA LYS A 354 14.49 -22.27 -19.44
C LYS A 354 15.15 -22.38 -20.83
N PRO A 355 15.95 -23.43 -21.11
CA PRO A 355 16.48 -23.64 -22.44
C PRO A 355 15.34 -23.97 -23.43
N LEU A 356 15.41 -23.39 -24.62
CA LEU A 356 14.51 -23.68 -25.73
C LEU A 356 15.21 -24.63 -26.72
N ALA A 357 14.42 -25.28 -27.57
CA ALA A 357 14.99 -26.10 -28.64
C ALA A 357 15.80 -25.20 -29.59
N SER A 358 17.03 -25.63 -29.91
CA SER A 358 17.84 -24.97 -30.93
C SER A 358 17.11 -24.97 -32.28
N GLN A 359 17.12 -23.84 -32.97
CA GLN A 359 16.54 -23.68 -34.30
C GLN A 359 17.57 -23.10 -35.26
N GLY A 360 18.16 -23.93 -36.11
CA GLY A 360 19.28 -23.54 -36.97
C GLY A 360 20.60 -23.52 -36.19
N ASP A 361 21.56 -22.68 -36.61
CA ASP A 361 22.85 -22.50 -35.92
C ASP A 361 22.77 -21.40 -34.83
N ARG A 362 21.86 -21.62 -33.87
CA ARG A 362 21.69 -20.74 -32.71
C ARG A 362 21.14 -21.49 -31.52
N ASP A 363 21.54 -21.05 -30.35
CA ASP A 363 20.96 -21.49 -29.08
C ASP A 363 20.02 -20.43 -28.56
N ALA A 364 18.89 -20.89 -28.05
CA ALA A 364 17.82 -20.03 -27.56
C ALA A 364 17.41 -20.48 -26.16
N GLY A 365 17.08 -19.51 -25.32
CA GLY A 365 16.54 -19.72 -23.99
C GLY A 365 15.58 -18.61 -23.61
N GLN A 366 14.85 -18.81 -22.53
CA GLN A 366 13.92 -17.82 -22.01
C GLN A 366 14.08 -17.72 -20.49
N VAL A 367 14.26 -16.50 -19.99
CA VAL A 367 14.11 -16.21 -18.56
C VAL A 367 12.63 -16.00 -18.29
N ILE A 368 12.07 -16.78 -17.36
CA ILE A 368 10.63 -16.74 -17.05
C ILE A 368 10.46 -16.69 -15.54
N GLY A 369 9.54 -15.84 -15.07
CA GLY A 369 9.06 -15.84 -13.69
C GLY A 369 7.59 -15.44 -13.64
N GLU A 370 6.88 -15.88 -12.61
CA GLU A 370 5.48 -15.55 -12.43
C GLU A 370 5.24 -15.05 -11.01
N TYR A 371 4.72 -13.83 -10.87
CA TYR A 371 4.62 -13.10 -9.60
C TYR A 371 3.25 -12.45 -9.41
N THR A 372 2.91 -12.14 -8.16
CA THR A 372 1.73 -11.36 -7.78
C THR A 372 2.04 -10.45 -6.60
N LEU A 373 1.17 -9.48 -6.36
CA LEU A 373 1.24 -8.57 -5.22
C LEU A 373 0.09 -8.86 -4.25
N GLU A 374 0.41 -9.07 -2.98
CA GLU A 374 -0.55 -9.13 -1.88
C GLU A 374 -0.45 -7.84 -1.06
N LEU A 375 -1.50 -7.02 -1.11
CA LEU A 375 -1.64 -5.80 -0.33
C LEU A 375 -2.71 -6.04 0.75
N ARG A 376 -2.28 -6.25 2.00
CA ARG A 376 -3.21 -6.46 3.12
C ARG A 376 -3.59 -5.12 3.75
N ASN A 377 -4.84 -5.02 4.15
CA ASN A 377 -5.42 -3.85 4.82
C ASN A 377 -5.09 -2.56 4.08
N GLU A 378 -5.79 -2.32 2.97
CA GLU A 378 -5.64 -1.13 2.12
C GLU A 378 -5.59 0.18 2.92
N ASN A 379 -6.39 0.29 3.99
CA ASN A 379 -6.47 1.49 4.82
C ASN A 379 -5.19 1.79 5.61
N ALA A 380 -4.26 0.82 5.74
CA ALA A 380 -2.94 1.05 6.35
C ALA A 380 -1.95 1.78 5.43
N HIS A 381 -2.33 1.96 4.17
CA HIS A 381 -1.49 2.58 3.14
C HIS A 381 -2.20 3.83 2.63
N ALA A 382 -1.45 4.69 1.96
CA ALA A 382 -1.99 5.86 1.29
C ALA A 382 -1.16 6.23 0.07
N VAL A 383 -1.78 7.02 -0.81
CA VAL A 383 -1.11 7.67 -1.93
C VAL A 383 -1.48 9.14 -1.94
N ILE A 384 -0.49 10.00 -2.13
CA ILE A 384 -0.71 11.42 -2.43
C ILE A 384 -0.50 11.59 -3.93
N THR A 385 -1.49 12.12 -4.63
CA THR A 385 -1.51 12.30 -6.09
C THR A 385 -1.74 13.76 -6.47
N ASN A 386 -1.53 14.08 -7.74
CA ASN A 386 -1.64 15.44 -8.30
C ASN A 386 -0.74 16.44 -7.57
N LEU A 387 0.46 16.01 -7.21
CA LEU A 387 1.50 16.91 -6.72
C LEU A 387 2.08 17.71 -7.89
N GLY A 388 2.47 18.95 -7.62
CA GLY A 388 3.18 19.81 -8.57
C GLY A 388 4.48 19.16 -9.02
N VAL A 389 4.78 19.28 -10.32
CA VAL A 389 5.94 18.70 -11.01
C VAL A 389 6.91 19.80 -11.43
#